data_AF-A0A9P1NQZ4-F1
#
_entry.id   AF-A0A9P1NQZ4-F1
#
_cell.length_a   1.000
_cell.length_b   1.000
_cell.length_c   1.000
_cell.angle_alpha   90.00
_cell.angle_beta   90.00
_cell.angle_gamma   90.00
#
_symmetry.space_group_name_H-M   'P 1'
#
loop_
_entity.id
_entity.type
_entity.pdbx_description
1 polymer ?
#
loop_
_entity_poly.entity_id
_entity_poly.type
_entity_poly.pdbx_seq_one_letter_code
_entity_poly.pdbx_strand_id
1 'polypeptide(L)'
;MSQSTAAFTISSASDSPLVTVDYIQATWAASTAEVREGSVRFTVSLTLEYLYSYYSSHSGDYFYNGSGPGATFRAKVKPYIGTAQAGDFIFSPDSRITTDAVSVEMLLTVGVENTFTIAVQPDVDYTEGDEIIDFLLDTNLISTGSQSAVQLTTTNSFPTVTIIDAPAPPESPALAITAANGSAWEGHSGTVPLTFTVSRTGDSSTTASARWVVAGSGDNPADAADFGGALPSGFITFAAGETSRTITVNVTGDTAVEPDETFTVTLSDPVGAALGTARVTGTIRNDDIMPQAALPAVIDPARRALVNDGVSGRIVEMAPYDGPVSWLKNQYLGNDLGEAVIGSDRADFMNLLGGNDAAEGWAGDDVLDGGTGSNFLTGGAGKDTFFVDGRTPGITWSTITDFEPGEWATAWGWRTGTSKLTWAEMQGATNFKGSTAHIDMDGNGTIDTSLTFSGKSVGSLMTTTGQIGSDSYIAFILK
;
A
#
# COMPACT_ATOMS: atom_id res chain seq x y z
N MET A 1 25.00 -32.06 -56.02
CA MET A 1 25.24 -30.83 -56.81
C MET A 1 25.24 -29.69 -55.80
N SER A 2 26.31 -28.94 -55.54
CA SER A 2 27.44 -28.49 -56.35
C SER A 2 28.78 -28.61 -55.62
N GLN A 3 29.84 -28.86 -56.38
CA GLN A 3 31.25 -28.70 -55.96
C GLN A 3 31.59 -27.20 -55.80
N SER A 4 32.49 -26.88 -54.87
CA SER A 4 33.32 -25.68 -54.98
C SER A 4 34.78 -26.05 -54.69
N THR A 5 35.59 -26.05 -55.74
CA THR A 5 37.05 -26.17 -55.70
C THR A 5 37.65 -24.79 -55.52
N ALA A 6 38.61 -24.63 -54.60
CA ALA A 6 39.56 -23.54 -54.61
C ALA A 6 40.97 -24.15 -54.75
N ALA A 7 41.64 -23.85 -55.86
CA ALA A 7 43.03 -24.21 -56.09
C ALA A 7 43.94 -23.08 -55.57
N PHE A 8 45.03 -23.43 -54.90
CA PHE A 8 46.16 -22.53 -54.70
C PHE A 8 47.43 -23.18 -55.23
N THR A 9 48.16 -22.45 -56.06
CA THR A 9 49.44 -22.85 -56.63
C THR A 9 50.56 -22.24 -55.80
N ILE A 10 51.46 -23.06 -55.27
CA ILE A 10 52.78 -22.61 -54.80
C ILE A 10 53.83 -23.35 -55.63
N SER A 11 54.57 -22.60 -56.45
CA SER A 11 55.70 -23.11 -57.22
C SER A 11 56.96 -23.12 -56.34
N SER A 12 57.64 -24.27 -56.24
CA SER A 12 58.98 -24.38 -55.66
C SER A 12 60.06 -24.17 -56.73
N ALA A 13 61.13 -23.44 -56.40
CA ALA A 13 62.40 -23.54 -57.11
C ALA A 13 63.38 -24.37 -56.26
N SER A 14 64.00 -25.36 -56.90
CA SER A 14 65.13 -26.22 -56.47
C SER A 14 64.91 -27.27 -55.37
N ASP A 15 64.72 -28.52 -55.83
CA ASP A 15 65.32 -29.80 -55.41
C ASP A 15 65.59 -30.07 -53.92
N SER A 16 64.52 -30.38 -53.17
CA SER A 16 64.47 -31.39 -52.09
C SER A 16 62.99 -31.59 -51.70
N PRO A 17 62.39 -32.79 -51.77
CA PRO A 17 60.99 -32.94 -51.42
C PRO A 17 60.84 -32.95 -49.89
N LEU A 18 60.57 -31.78 -49.32
CA LEU A 18 59.85 -31.67 -48.06
C LEU A 18 58.42 -32.16 -48.33
N VAL A 19 58.05 -33.31 -47.75
CA VAL A 19 56.66 -33.78 -47.79
C VAL A 19 55.87 -33.01 -46.75
N THR A 20 55.19 -31.96 -47.20
CA THR A 20 54.10 -31.30 -46.50
C THR A 20 52.91 -32.26 -46.49
N VAL A 21 52.36 -32.59 -45.31
CA VAL A 21 51.05 -33.25 -45.22
C VAL A 21 50.00 -32.18 -45.03
N ASP A 22 49.42 -31.74 -46.15
CA ASP A 22 48.22 -30.92 -46.18
C ASP A 22 46.98 -31.84 -46.08
N TYR A 23 46.21 -31.63 -45.02
CA TYR A 23 44.81 -32.04 -44.85
C TYR A 23 44.50 -33.55 -44.78
N ILE A 24 43.87 -33.99 -43.67
CA ILE A 24 43.27 -35.33 -43.55
C ILE A 24 41.80 -35.17 -43.16
N GLN A 25 40.91 -35.74 -43.98
CA GLN A 25 39.47 -35.80 -43.77
C GLN A 25 39.01 -37.24 -43.94
N ALA A 26 38.28 -37.77 -42.95
CA ALA A 26 38.04 -39.20 -42.80
C ALA A 26 36.95 -39.46 -41.66
N THR A 27 36.16 -40.61 -41.52
CA THR A 27 35.16 -41.40 -40.57
C THR A 27 35.41 -42.74 -39.70
N TRP A 28 35.02 -42.86 -38.38
CA TRP A 28 35.35 -44.02 -37.44
C TRP A 28 34.34 -45.19 -37.54
N ALA A 29 34.71 -46.37 -37.00
CA ALA A 29 33.78 -47.46 -36.70
C ALA A 29 33.60 -47.63 -35.17
N ALA A 30 32.35 -47.63 -34.69
CA ALA A 30 32.03 -47.76 -33.28
C ALA A 30 32.49 -49.12 -32.71
N SER A 31 33.42 -49.12 -31.77
CA SER A 31 33.57 -50.21 -30.81
C SER A 31 32.64 -49.96 -29.63
N THR A 32 32.03 -51.03 -29.12
CA THR A 32 30.99 -51.03 -28.09
C THR A 32 31.39 -50.22 -26.86
N ALA A 33 30.67 -49.13 -26.58
CA ALA A 33 30.74 -48.44 -25.29
C ALA A 33 30.11 -49.35 -24.22
N GLU A 34 30.90 -49.82 -23.26
CA GLU A 34 30.37 -50.46 -22.05
C GLU A 34 30.15 -49.33 -21.03
N VAL A 35 28.90 -48.91 -20.85
CA VAL A 35 28.52 -47.97 -19.80
C VAL A 35 28.54 -48.72 -18.47
N ARG A 36 29.44 -48.35 -17.57
CA ARG A 36 29.36 -48.73 -16.15
C ARG A 36 29.34 -47.46 -15.31
N GLU A 37 28.55 -47.47 -14.23
CA GLU A 37 28.33 -46.32 -13.34
C GLU A 37 29.59 -45.49 -13.13
N GLY A 38 29.51 -44.21 -13.53
CA GLY A 38 30.53 -43.19 -13.24
C GLY A 38 31.75 -43.14 -14.17
N SER A 39 31.84 -43.94 -15.24
CA SER A 39 32.90 -43.79 -16.24
C SER A 39 32.54 -44.39 -17.60
N VAL A 40 32.83 -43.65 -18.68
CA VAL A 40 32.74 -44.19 -20.05
C VAL A 40 34.13 -44.58 -20.53
N ARG A 41 34.30 -45.82 -21.01
CA ARG A 41 35.58 -46.31 -21.57
C ARG A 41 35.48 -46.41 -23.09
N PHE A 42 36.51 -45.94 -23.76
CA PHE A 42 36.68 -46.12 -25.21
C PHE A 42 38.09 -46.65 -25.50
N THR A 43 38.20 -47.50 -26.53
CA THR A 43 39.49 -47.98 -27.05
C THR A 43 39.73 -47.29 -28.38
N VAL A 44 40.83 -46.55 -28.46
CA VAL A 44 41.33 -45.95 -29.69
C VAL A 44 42.53 -46.77 -30.16
N SER A 45 42.43 -47.39 -31.33
CA SER A 45 43.51 -48.16 -31.94
C SER A 45 44.18 -47.32 -33.03
N LEU A 46 45.46 -46.98 -32.86
CA LEU A 46 46.30 -46.43 -33.94
C LEU A 46 47.24 -47.51 -34.46
N THR A 47 47.29 -47.69 -35.78
CA THR A 47 48.28 -48.51 -36.45
C THR A 47 49.31 -47.61 -37.13
N LEU A 48 50.56 -47.70 -36.69
CA LEU A 48 51.70 -47.04 -37.34
C LEU A 48 52.34 -48.05 -38.29
N GLU A 49 52.25 -47.81 -39.59
CA GLU A 49 52.91 -48.64 -40.59
C GLU A 49 54.25 -48.02 -41.02
N TYR A 50 55.29 -48.86 -41.06
CA TYR A 50 56.59 -48.49 -41.65
C TYR A 50 56.51 -48.67 -43.17
N LEU A 51 56.69 -47.60 -43.94
CA LEU A 51 56.84 -47.69 -45.39
C LEU A 51 58.33 -47.76 -45.74
N TYR A 52 58.80 -48.95 -46.10
CA TYR A 52 60.13 -49.13 -46.71
C TYR A 52 60.01 -48.88 -48.22
N SER A 53 60.36 -47.68 -48.69
CA SER A 53 60.60 -47.45 -50.12
C SER A 53 62.04 -47.84 -50.45
N TYR A 54 62.25 -49.03 -50.97
CA TYR A 54 63.56 -49.54 -51.37
C TYR A 54 63.94 -49.00 -52.76
N TYR A 55 64.88 -48.05 -52.82
CA TYR A 55 65.68 -47.81 -54.03
C TYR A 55 66.99 -48.58 -53.87
N SER A 56 67.13 -49.77 -54.47
CA SER A 56 68.44 -50.40 -54.63
C SER A 56 69.08 -50.04 -55.96
N SER A 57 70.19 -49.33 -55.89
CA SER A 57 71.32 -49.61 -56.79
C SER A 57 72.30 -50.51 -56.04
N HIS A 58 72.43 -51.77 -56.48
CA HIS A 58 73.53 -52.73 -56.20
C HIS A 58 74.18 -52.82 -54.80
N SER A 59 74.12 -54.05 -54.25
CA SER A 59 75.16 -54.79 -53.51
C SER A 59 75.69 -54.24 -52.17
N GLY A 60 75.28 -54.89 -51.07
CA GLY A 60 76.04 -54.97 -49.83
C GLY A 60 75.16 -55.18 -48.60
N ASP A 61 75.28 -56.34 -47.95
CA ASP A 61 74.62 -56.66 -46.68
C ASP A 61 75.06 -55.70 -45.56
N TYR A 62 74.09 -55.09 -44.88
CA TYR A 62 74.25 -54.55 -43.52
C TYR A 62 73.06 -54.98 -42.66
N PHE A 63 73.35 -55.78 -41.64
CA PHE A 63 72.47 -55.96 -40.48
C PHE A 63 72.48 -54.68 -39.64
N TYR A 64 71.31 -54.14 -39.31
CA TYR A 64 71.17 -53.20 -38.21
C TYR A 64 70.25 -53.80 -37.14
N ASN A 65 70.89 -54.14 -36.02
CA ASN A 65 70.27 -54.44 -34.74
C ASN A 65 70.35 -53.14 -33.94
N GLY A 66 69.22 -52.48 -33.67
CA GLY A 66 69.25 -51.18 -33.02
C GLY A 66 67.89 -50.51 -32.93
N SER A 67 67.38 -50.47 -31.71
CA SER A 67 66.29 -49.66 -31.16
C SER A 67 66.06 -48.27 -31.81
N GLY A 68 64.79 -47.99 -32.13
CA GLY A 68 64.20 -46.65 -32.36
C GLY A 68 63.26 -46.63 -33.58
N PRO A 69 62.20 -45.79 -33.68
CA PRO A 69 61.89 -44.59 -32.88
C PRO A 69 60.46 -44.56 -32.26
N GLY A 70 60.28 -43.78 -31.19
CA GLY A 70 58.97 -43.38 -30.69
C GLY A 70 58.53 -42.06 -31.35
N ALA A 71 57.26 -41.94 -31.69
CA ALA A 71 56.66 -40.68 -32.13
C ALA A 71 55.90 -40.05 -30.95
N THR A 72 56.08 -38.75 -30.75
CA THR A 72 55.36 -37.97 -29.73
C THR A 72 54.23 -37.21 -30.39
N PHE A 73 53.00 -37.34 -29.87
CA PHE A 73 51.81 -36.63 -30.38
C PHE A 73 51.21 -35.74 -29.30
N ARG A 74 50.49 -34.68 -29.73
CA ARG A 74 49.66 -33.82 -28.87
C ARG A 74 48.19 -34.00 -29.24
N ALA A 75 47.35 -34.39 -28.28
CA ALA A 75 45.89 -34.40 -28.47
C ALA A 75 45.26 -33.22 -27.72
N LYS A 76 44.38 -32.45 -28.36
CA LYS A 76 43.59 -31.38 -27.71
C LYS A 76 42.17 -31.87 -27.43
N VAL A 77 41.75 -31.84 -26.17
CA VAL A 77 40.37 -32.10 -25.75
C VAL A 77 39.72 -30.76 -25.39
N LYS A 78 38.63 -30.36 -26.05
CA LYS A 78 37.90 -29.14 -25.72
C LYS A 78 36.54 -29.46 -25.06
N PRO A 79 36.34 -29.19 -23.76
CA PRO A 79 34.99 -29.06 -23.23
C PRO A 79 34.38 -27.73 -23.69
N TYR A 80 33.09 -27.72 -24.05
CA TYR A 80 32.37 -26.49 -24.35
C TYR A 80 31.78 -25.91 -23.06
N ILE A 81 32.61 -25.22 -22.27
CA ILE A 81 32.14 -24.37 -21.17
C ILE A 81 32.89 -23.04 -21.26
N GLY A 82 32.23 -21.93 -20.97
CA GLY A 82 32.66 -20.58 -21.36
C GLY A 82 33.93 -20.02 -20.67
N THR A 83 34.83 -19.53 -21.51
CA THR A 83 35.86 -18.46 -21.31
C THR A 83 37.09 -18.73 -20.42
N ALA A 84 38.18 -19.05 -21.13
CA ALA A 84 39.56 -19.34 -20.73
C ALA A 84 40.43 -18.25 -20.05
N GLN A 85 41.53 -18.73 -19.42
CA GLN A 85 42.91 -18.32 -19.76
C GLN A 85 43.88 -19.52 -19.78
N ALA A 86 44.87 -19.47 -20.69
CA ALA A 86 45.76 -20.56 -21.06
C ALA A 86 47.05 -20.63 -20.22
N GLY A 87 47.47 -21.85 -19.86
CA GLY A 87 48.80 -22.16 -19.32
C GLY A 87 49.17 -23.62 -19.60
N ASP A 88 50.41 -23.87 -20.00
CA ASP A 88 50.96 -25.21 -20.23
C ASP A 88 51.19 -25.93 -18.89
N PHE A 89 50.56 -27.08 -18.68
CA PHE A 89 50.79 -27.94 -17.51
C PHE A 89 50.93 -29.41 -17.92
N ILE A 90 51.93 -30.07 -17.34
CA ILE A 90 52.19 -31.52 -17.42
C ILE A 90 51.40 -32.19 -16.30
N PHE A 91 50.55 -33.18 -16.60
CA PHE A 91 49.73 -33.84 -15.57
C PHE A 91 50.14 -35.29 -15.27
N SER A 92 50.11 -35.60 -13.97
CA SER A 92 50.15 -36.94 -13.36
C SER A 92 48.72 -37.49 -13.19
N PRO A 93 48.53 -38.80 -12.88
CA PRO A 93 47.27 -39.52 -13.07
C PRO A 93 46.04 -39.02 -12.29
N ASP A 94 46.18 -38.15 -11.29
CA ASP A 94 45.12 -37.83 -10.33
C ASP A 94 44.69 -36.35 -10.35
N SER A 95 44.70 -35.71 -11.52
CA SER A 95 44.43 -34.27 -11.64
C SER A 95 42.99 -33.99 -12.12
N ARG A 96 42.22 -33.22 -11.35
CA ARG A 96 40.88 -32.71 -11.74
C ARG A 96 41.06 -31.48 -12.64
N ILE A 97 40.43 -31.45 -13.82
CA ILE A 97 40.68 -30.44 -14.86
C ILE A 97 39.44 -29.53 -15.03
N THR A 98 39.65 -28.21 -15.08
CA THR A 98 38.59 -27.18 -15.18
C THR A 98 38.81 -26.20 -16.34
N THR A 99 39.41 -26.63 -17.46
CA THR A 99 39.81 -25.73 -18.57
C THR A 99 39.36 -26.19 -19.96
N ASP A 100 39.04 -25.23 -20.84
CA ASP A 100 38.50 -25.36 -22.21
C ASP A 100 39.41 -26.10 -23.22
N ALA A 101 40.65 -26.45 -22.85
CA ALA A 101 41.53 -27.25 -23.70
C ALA A 101 42.57 -28.02 -22.87
N VAL A 102 42.64 -29.34 -23.05
CA VAL A 102 43.69 -30.20 -22.45
C VAL A 102 44.60 -30.72 -23.55
N SER A 103 45.91 -30.53 -23.41
CA SER A 103 46.92 -31.12 -24.32
C SER A 103 47.63 -32.28 -23.64
N VAL A 104 47.54 -33.49 -24.19
CA VAL A 104 48.23 -34.68 -23.66
C VAL A 104 49.36 -35.09 -24.59
N GLU A 105 50.58 -35.20 -24.07
CA GLU A 105 51.74 -35.75 -24.78
C GLU A 105 51.92 -37.24 -24.45
N MET A 106 52.05 -38.09 -25.46
CA MET A 106 52.20 -39.54 -25.29
C MET A 106 53.34 -40.09 -26.16
N LEU A 107 54.12 -41.03 -25.61
CA LEU A 107 55.05 -41.85 -26.40
C LEU A 107 54.32 -43.09 -26.91
N LEU A 108 54.32 -43.29 -28.22
CA LEU A 108 53.74 -44.48 -28.85
C LEU A 108 54.84 -45.43 -29.31
N THR A 109 54.58 -46.74 -29.18
CA THR A 109 55.46 -47.78 -29.72
C THR A 109 54.95 -48.25 -31.08
N VAL A 110 55.84 -48.27 -32.08
CA VAL A 110 55.51 -48.66 -33.46
C VAL A 110 55.24 -50.17 -33.55
N GLY A 111 54.24 -50.57 -34.34
CA GLY A 111 53.93 -51.99 -34.61
C GLY A 111 53.11 -52.71 -33.53
N VAL A 112 52.62 -51.99 -32.52
CA VAL A 112 51.73 -52.53 -31.48
C VAL A 112 50.49 -51.66 -31.33
N GLU A 113 49.39 -52.26 -30.88
CA GLU A 113 48.19 -51.52 -30.52
C GLU A 113 48.45 -50.73 -29.23
N ASN A 114 48.35 -49.40 -29.30
CA ASN A 114 48.50 -48.52 -28.14
C ASN A 114 47.10 -48.11 -27.67
N THR A 115 46.79 -48.30 -26.39
CA THR A 115 45.49 -47.91 -25.81
C THR A 115 45.69 -46.78 -24.80
N PHE A 116 44.80 -45.78 -24.82
CA PHE A 116 44.69 -44.79 -23.76
C PHE A 116 43.27 -44.78 -23.20
N THR A 117 43.11 -44.31 -21.96
CA THR A 117 41.80 -44.22 -21.30
C THR A 117 41.61 -42.80 -20.78
N ILE A 118 40.48 -42.19 -21.09
CA ILE A 118 40.01 -40.95 -20.46
C ILE A 118 38.81 -41.33 -19.61
N ALA A 119 38.87 -41.05 -18.31
CA ALA A 119 37.74 -41.18 -17.42
C ALA A 119 37.07 -39.82 -17.27
N VAL A 120 35.79 -39.74 -17.63
CA VAL A 120 34.95 -38.56 -17.40
C VAL A 120 34.03 -38.90 -16.23
N GLN A 121 34.04 -38.08 -15.19
CA GLN A 121 33.04 -38.17 -14.12
C GLN A 121 31.83 -37.33 -14.52
N PRO A 122 30.61 -37.89 -14.52
CA PRO A 122 29.41 -37.09 -14.71
C PRO A 122 29.32 -36.03 -13.60
N ASP A 123 28.97 -34.79 -13.97
CA ASP A 123 28.65 -33.76 -13.00
C ASP A 123 27.25 -34.02 -12.43
N VAL A 124 27.01 -33.64 -11.18
CA VAL A 124 25.73 -33.87 -10.46
C VAL A 124 24.85 -32.62 -10.45
N ASP A 125 25.14 -31.66 -11.32
CA ASP A 125 24.50 -30.36 -11.32
C ASP A 125 23.26 -30.34 -12.26
N TYR A 126 22.11 -30.01 -11.65
CA TYR A 126 20.76 -30.30 -12.14
C TYR A 126 20.24 -29.41 -13.29
N THR A 127 21.08 -28.66 -14.00
CA THR A 127 20.59 -27.59 -14.92
C THR A 127 21.32 -27.42 -16.26
N GLU A 128 22.04 -28.42 -16.78
CA GLU A 128 22.66 -28.29 -18.11
C GLU A 128 22.31 -29.48 -19.02
N GLY A 129 22.20 -29.23 -20.34
CA GLY A 129 21.82 -30.25 -21.32
C GLY A 129 23.01 -31.13 -21.75
N ASP A 130 22.72 -32.25 -22.44
CA ASP A 130 23.68 -33.26 -22.91
C ASP A 130 25.07 -32.69 -23.27
N GLU A 131 26.13 -33.13 -22.58
CA GLU A 131 27.49 -32.69 -22.90
C GLU A 131 28.04 -33.41 -24.14
N ILE A 132 28.68 -32.62 -25.01
CA ILE A 132 29.37 -33.12 -26.20
C ILE A 132 30.88 -32.99 -26.00
N ILE A 133 31.60 -34.11 -26.10
CA ILE A 133 33.06 -34.13 -26.08
C ILE A 133 33.58 -34.35 -27.50
N ASP A 134 34.26 -33.35 -28.04
CA ASP A 134 34.98 -33.43 -29.32
C ASP A 134 36.47 -33.72 -29.08
N PHE A 135 36.99 -34.74 -29.76
CA PHE A 135 38.40 -35.08 -29.75
C PHE A 135 39.08 -34.47 -30.97
N LEU A 136 40.20 -33.75 -30.81
CA LEU A 136 41.00 -33.25 -31.94
C LEU A 136 42.43 -33.80 -31.86
N LEU A 137 42.86 -34.53 -32.91
CA LEU A 137 44.25 -34.95 -33.07
C LEU A 137 45.03 -33.84 -33.80
N ASP A 138 46.09 -33.34 -33.17
CA ASP A 138 47.03 -32.39 -33.80
C ASP A 138 48.31 -33.15 -34.18
N THR A 139 48.52 -33.36 -35.47
CA THR A 139 49.64 -34.15 -36.00
C THR A 139 50.86 -33.28 -36.31
N ASN A 140 51.43 -32.63 -35.30
CA ASN A 140 52.76 -32.04 -35.43
C ASN A 140 53.82 -33.13 -35.23
N LEU A 141 54.38 -33.64 -36.33
CA LEU A 141 55.45 -34.64 -36.32
C LEU A 141 56.81 -33.98 -36.04
N ILE A 142 57.44 -34.31 -34.90
CA ILE A 142 58.86 -34.02 -34.66
C ILE A 142 59.63 -35.34 -34.76
N SER A 143 60.25 -35.61 -35.91
CA SER A 143 61.15 -36.76 -36.05
C SER A 143 62.55 -36.37 -35.59
N THR A 144 63.02 -36.92 -34.46
CA THR A 144 64.42 -36.77 -34.04
C THR A 144 65.26 -37.91 -34.63
N GLY A 145 65.70 -37.78 -35.89
CA GLY A 145 66.64 -38.71 -36.51
C GLY A 145 66.42 -38.89 -38.01
N SER A 146 67.51 -39.11 -38.76
CA SER A 146 67.51 -39.35 -40.21
C SER A 146 66.86 -40.69 -40.59
N GLN A 147 65.53 -40.77 -40.60
CA GLN A 147 64.78 -41.84 -41.25
C GLN A 147 63.50 -41.30 -41.91
N SER A 148 63.10 -41.99 -42.99
CA SER A 148 62.00 -41.66 -43.91
C SER A 148 60.64 -41.43 -43.25
N ALA A 149 59.80 -40.65 -43.94
CA ALA A 149 58.50 -40.15 -43.50
C ALA A 149 57.61 -41.20 -42.81
N VAL A 150 57.12 -40.86 -41.62
CA VAL A 150 56.04 -41.58 -40.92
C VAL A 150 54.72 -41.12 -41.53
N GLN A 151 54.01 -42.00 -42.23
CA GLN A 151 52.64 -41.76 -42.67
C GLN A 151 51.68 -42.19 -41.54
N LEU A 152 50.90 -41.25 -41.01
CA LEU A 152 49.73 -41.58 -40.21
C LEU A 152 48.54 -41.76 -41.15
N THR A 153 48.13 -43.01 -41.35
CA THR A 153 46.85 -43.30 -41.99
C THR A 153 45.78 -43.32 -40.90
N THR A 154 45.15 -42.18 -40.61
CA THR A 154 43.98 -42.18 -39.75
C THR A 154 42.78 -42.62 -40.58
N THR A 155 42.28 -43.83 -40.32
CA THR A 155 40.94 -44.20 -40.76
C THR A 155 39.91 -43.51 -39.86
N ASN A 156 39.81 -42.17 -40.01
CA ASN A 156 38.53 -41.57 -40.34
C ASN A 156 37.66 -41.19 -39.04
N SER A 157 37.09 -39.92 -38.86
CA SER A 157 36.02 -38.98 -38.20
C SER A 157 35.69 -38.88 -36.72
N PHE A 158 36.31 -37.94 -36.00
CA PHE A 158 36.01 -37.54 -34.62
C PHE A 158 34.72 -38.14 -34.02
N PRO A 159 34.82 -39.10 -33.08
CA PRO A 159 33.63 -39.64 -32.45
C PRO A 159 33.01 -38.52 -31.61
N THR A 160 31.82 -38.09 -31.98
CA THR A 160 30.96 -37.32 -31.07
C THR A 160 30.39 -38.32 -30.07
N VAL A 161 30.78 -38.21 -28.81
CA VAL A 161 30.15 -38.95 -27.72
C VAL A 161 29.09 -38.03 -27.12
N THR A 162 27.82 -38.42 -27.25
CA THR A 162 26.72 -37.80 -26.51
C THR A 162 26.55 -38.59 -25.21
N ILE A 163 26.75 -37.90 -24.08
CA ILE A 163 26.36 -38.43 -22.78
C ILE A 163 24.86 -38.14 -22.65
N ILE A 164 24.03 -39.18 -22.54
CA ILE A 164 22.60 -39.02 -22.25
C ILE A 164 22.48 -38.92 -20.74
N ASP A 165 22.11 -37.76 -20.23
CA ASP A 165 21.84 -37.59 -18.81
C ASP A 165 20.62 -38.45 -18.40
N ALA A 166 20.71 -39.07 -17.23
CA ALA A 166 19.54 -39.77 -16.66
C ALA A 166 18.56 -38.69 -16.19
N PRO A 167 17.25 -38.81 -16.45
CA PRO A 167 16.29 -37.80 -16.01
C PRO A 167 16.43 -37.58 -14.50
N ALA A 168 16.58 -36.32 -14.09
CA ALA A 168 16.75 -35.92 -12.70
C ALA A 168 15.73 -36.64 -11.78
N PRO A 169 16.13 -37.11 -10.59
CA PRO A 169 15.19 -37.69 -9.63
C PRO A 169 14.03 -36.73 -9.39
N PRO A 170 12.77 -37.20 -9.33
CA PRO A 170 11.66 -36.30 -9.10
C PRO A 170 11.86 -35.56 -7.77
N GLU A 171 11.81 -34.23 -7.82
CA GLU A 171 11.95 -33.39 -6.62
C GLU A 171 10.93 -33.80 -5.56
N SER A 172 11.33 -33.80 -4.29
CA SER A 172 10.44 -34.21 -3.19
C SER A 172 9.20 -33.31 -3.11
N PRO A 173 7.98 -33.87 -2.97
CA PRO A 173 6.77 -33.06 -2.95
C PRO A 173 6.74 -32.09 -1.76
N ALA A 174 6.37 -30.83 -1.99
CA ALA A 174 6.21 -29.84 -0.94
C ALA A 174 4.92 -29.00 -1.11
N LEU A 175 4.28 -28.63 0.00
CA LEU A 175 3.13 -27.73 0.03
C LEU A 175 3.53 -26.37 0.62
N ALA A 176 3.14 -25.29 -0.06
CA ALA A 176 3.34 -23.93 0.40
C ALA A 176 2.04 -23.12 0.28
N ILE A 177 1.76 -22.27 1.27
CA ILE A 177 0.58 -21.39 1.26
C ILE A 177 0.96 -19.94 0.98
N THR A 178 0.16 -19.26 0.18
CA THR A 178 0.26 -17.83 -0.12
C THR A 178 -1.13 -17.18 -0.10
N ALA A 179 -1.18 -15.87 0.11
CA ALA A 179 -2.44 -15.12 0.05
C ALA A 179 -2.75 -14.77 -1.40
N ALA A 180 -3.91 -15.16 -1.90
CA ALA A 180 -4.41 -14.73 -3.21
C ALA A 180 -5.18 -13.40 -3.08
N ASN A 181 -6.03 -13.31 -2.05
CA ASN A 181 -6.61 -12.07 -1.56
C ASN A 181 -6.54 -12.13 -0.03
N GLY A 182 -5.45 -11.58 0.52
CA GLY A 182 -5.15 -11.61 1.96
C GLY A 182 -5.65 -10.40 2.73
N SER A 183 -6.37 -9.47 2.10
CA SER A 183 -6.95 -8.33 2.81
C SER A 183 -8.22 -7.83 2.13
N ALA A 184 -9.29 -7.68 2.90
CA ALA A 184 -10.57 -7.19 2.43
C ALA A 184 -11.25 -6.36 3.52
N TRP A 185 -12.14 -5.45 3.09
CA TRP A 185 -13.10 -4.81 3.98
C TRP A 185 -14.18 -5.84 4.36
N GLU A 186 -14.55 -5.90 5.64
CA GLU A 186 -15.53 -6.87 6.14
C GLU A 186 -16.96 -6.58 5.66
N GLY A 187 -17.26 -5.30 5.41
CA GLY A 187 -18.57 -4.85 4.96
C GLY A 187 -19.60 -4.84 6.08
N HIS A 188 -20.75 -4.23 5.83
CA HIS A 188 -21.70 -3.94 6.92
C HIS A 188 -22.63 -5.13 7.30
N SER A 189 -22.59 -6.23 6.54
CA SER A 189 -23.42 -7.42 6.73
C SER A 189 -22.98 -8.58 5.84
N GLY A 190 -23.42 -9.80 6.17
CA GLY A 190 -23.15 -10.99 5.36
C GLY A 190 -21.73 -11.50 5.57
N THR A 191 -21.13 -12.10 4.55
CA THR A 191 -19.74 -12.58 4.64
C THR A 191 -18.91 -12.22 3.41
N VAL A 192 -17.65 -11.84 3.64
CA VAL A 192 -16.66 -11.53 2.61
C VAL A 192 -15.57 -12.62 2.57
N PRO A 193 -15.30 -13.24 1.41
CA PRO A 193 -14.30 -14.31 1.32
C PRO A 193 -12.87 -13.76 1.15
N LEU A 194 -11.97 -14.16 2.05
CA LEU A 194 -10.52 -14.11 1.87
C LEU A 194 -10.03 -15.46 1.34
N THR A 195 -9.14 -15.43 0.34
CA THR A 195 -8.70 -16.65 -0.35
C THR A 195 -7.19 -16.84 -0.29
N PHE A 196 -6.78 -18.06 0.03
CA PHE A 196 -5.38 -18.46 0.17
C PHE A 196 -5.09 -19.64 -0.75
N THR A 197 -4.04 -19.53 -1.55
CA THR A 197 -3.62 -20.57 -2.49
C THR A 197 -2.59 -21.46 -1.82
N VAL A 198 -2.83 -22.77 -1.83
CA VAL A 198 -1.83 -23.78 -1.48
C VAL A 198 -1.27 -24.34 -2.78
N SER A 199 0.02 -24.15 -3.02
CA SER A 199 0.76 -24.70 -4.17
C SER A 199 1.49 -25.98 -3.78
N ARG A 200 1.51 -26.96 -4.68
CA ARG A 200 2.31 -28.17 -4.58
C ARG A 200 3.42 -28.17 -5.62
N THR A 201 4.67 -28.35 -5.18
CA THR A 201 5.86 -28.53 -6.03
C THR A 201 6.40 -29.95 -5.91
N GLY A 202 7.36 -30.31 -6.77
CA GLY A 202 7.94 -31.65 -6.83
C GLY A 202 7.01 -32.71 -7.41
N ASP A 203 7.17 -33.97 -7.00
CA ASP A 203 6.36 -35.08 -7.50
C ASP A 203 4.87 -34.93 -7.16
N SER A 204 4.05 -34.84 -8.20
CA SER A 204 2.59 -34.75 -8.09
C SER A 204 1.88 -36.07 -8.42
N SER A 205 2.60 -37.15 -8.71
CA SER A 205 2.03 -38.43 -9.17
C SER A 205 1.14 -39.15 -8.16
N THR A 206 1.27 -38.82 -6.86
CA THR A 206 0.49 -39.39 -5.76
C THR A 206 -0.34 -38.32 -5.05
N THR A 207 -1.27 -38.71 -4.17
CA THR A 207 -2.08 -37.75 -3.38
C THR A 207 -1.27 -37.08 -2.28
N ALA A 208 -1.58 -35.83 -1.95
CA ALA A 208 -1.03 -35.12 -0.80
C ALA A 208 -2.11 -34.35 -0.03
N SER A 209 -1.92 -34.14 1.27
CA SER A 209 -2.87 -33.39 2.10
C SER A 209 -2.21 -32.68 3.27
N ALA A 210 -2.87 -31.65 3.80
CA ALA A 210 -2.51 -31.02 5.06
C ALA A 210 -3.77 -30.55 5.80
N ARG A 211 -3.70 -30.45 7.13
CA ARG A 211 -4.69 -29.72 7.94
C ARG A 211 -4.40 -28.23 7.86
N TRP A 212 -5.43 -27.39 8.00
CA TRP A 212 -5.27 -25.94 8.15
C TRP A 212 -6.15 -25.40 9.28
N VAL A 213 -5.65 -24.36 9.96
CA VAL A 213 -6.35 -23.63 11.03
C VAL A 213 -6.13 -22.14 10.90
N VAL A 214 -7.14 -21.35 11.29
CA VAL A 214 -7.06 -19.90 11.48
C VAL A 214 -6.88 -19.60 12.96
N ALA A 215 -6.01 -18.63 13.27
CA ALA A 215 -5.88 -18.05 14.60
C ALA A 215 -5.58 -16.56 14.49
N GLY A 216 -6.19 -15.73 15.35
CA GLY A 216 -5.86 -14.31 15.47
C GLY A 216 -4.38 -14.06 15.73
N SER A 217 -3.85 -12.95 15.21
CA SER A 217 -2.44 -12.57 15.34
C SER A 217 -2.26 -11.06 15.40
N GLY A 218 -1.05 -10.60 15.75
CA GLY A 218 -0.72 -9.17 15.76
C GLY A 218 -1.30 -8.42 16.96
N ASP A 219 -1.35 -7.09 16.83
CA ASP A 219 -1.76 -6.17 17.91
C ASP A 219 -3.30 -6.15 18.09
N ASN A 220 -4.04 -6.34 17.01
CA ASN A 220 -5.50 -6.52 17.00
C ASN A 220 -5.80 -7.90 16.38
N PRO A 221 -5.82 -8.98 17.18
CA PRO A 221 -6.04 -10.32 16.68
C PRO A 221 -7.52 -10.58 16.43
N ALA A 222 -7.87 -10.95 15.20
CA ALA A 222 -9.21 -11.42 14.87
C ALA A 222 -9.61 -12.62 15.76
N ASP A 223 -10.83 -12.58 16.30
CA ASP A 223 -11.38 -13.59 17.19
C ASP A 223 -12.47 -14.44 16.52
N ALA A 224 -13.35 -15.07 17.30
CA ALA A 224 -14.38 -15.93 16.77
C ALA A 224 -15.57 -15.16 16.16
N ALA A 225 -15.83 -13.93 16.62
CA ALA A 225 -16.94 -13.09 16.18
C ALA A 225 -16.83 -12.76 14.69
N ASP A 226 -15.63 -12.40 14.23
CA ASP A 226 -15.32 -12.03 12.84
C ASP A 226 -15.50 -13.20 11.86
N PHE A 227 -15.69 -14.42 12.36
CA PHE A 227 -15.94 -15.62 11.56
C PHE A 227 -17.26 -16.32 11.90
N GLY A 228 -18.21 -15.62 12.54
CA GLY A 228 -19.56 -16.14 12.81
C GLY A 228 -19.65 -17.07 14.03
N GLY A 229 -18.73 -16.91 14.98
CA GLY A 229 -18.75 -17.56 16.30
C GLY A 229 -17.72 -18.67 16.53
N ALA A 230 -16.87 -18.97 15.54
CA ALA A 230 -15.75 -19.91 15.70
C ALA A 230 -14.63 -19.68 14.68
N LEU A 231 -13.38 -19.86 15.11
CA LEU A 231 -12.22 -19.76 14.22
C LEU A 231 -12.23 -20.86 13.12
N PRO A 232 -12.09 -20.52 11.83
CA PRO A 232 -12.14 -21.48 10.73
C PRO A 232 -11.00 -22.52 10.75
N SER A 233 -11.30 -23.75 10.32
CA SER A 233 -10.31 -24.80 10.13
C SER A 233 -10.80 -25.87 9.14
N GLY A 234 -9.89 -26.70 8.62
CA GLY A 234 -10.25 -27.77 7.71
C GLY A 234 -9.08 -28.61 7.22
N PHE A 235 -9.30 -29.31 6.10
CA PHE A 235 -8.28 -30.07 5.38
C PHE A 235 -8.18 -29.57 3.94
N ILE A 236 -6.98 -29.63 3.38
CA ILE A 236 -6.73 -29.44 1.95
C ILE A 236 -6.17 -30.75 1.39
N THR A 237 -6.65 -31.18 0.23
CA THR A 237 -6.25 -32.45 -0.39
C THR A 237 -6.02 -32.24 -1.87
N PHE A 238 -4.90 -32.77 -2.35
CA PHE A 238 -4.48 -32.78 -3.75
C PHE A 238 -4.61 -34.20 -4.28
N ALA A 239 -5.37 -34.36 -5.35
CA ALA A 239 -5.35 -35.58 -6.13
C ALA A 239 -4.00 -35.73 -6.88
N ALA A 240 -3.74 -36.92 -7.41
CA ALA A 240 -2.60 -37.12 -8.31
C ALA A 240 -2.68 -36.14 -9.50
N GLY A 241 -1.58 -35.45 -9.79
CA GLY A 241 -1.44 -34.43 -10.83
C GLY A 241 -1.91 -33.02 -10.44
N GLU A 242 -2.56 -32.83 -9.28
CA GLU A 242 -2.98 -31.48 -8.86
C GLU A 242 -1.82 -30.71 -8.22
N THR A 243 -1.62 -29.48 -8.67
CA THR A 243 -0.52 -28.60 -8.23
C THR A 243 -1.00 -27.35 -7.49
N SER A 244 -2.30 -27.07 -7.46
CA SER A 244 -2.87 -25.90 -6.76
C SER A 244 -4.26 -26.19 -6.20
N ARG A 245 -4.53 -25.69 -4.98
CA ARG A 245 -5.85 -25.71 -4.33
C ARG A 245 -6.06 -24.41 -3.55
N THR A 246 -7.32 -24.05 -3.30
CA THR A 246 -7.67 -22.81 -2.60
C THR A 246 -8.35 -23.12 -1.26
N ILE A 247 -7.93 -22.41 -0.21
CA ILE A 247 -8.62 -22.30 1.07
C ILE A 247 -9.39 -20.98 1.06
N THR A 248 -10.66 -21.02 1.43
CA THR A 248 -11.52 -19.85 1.57
C THR A 248 -11.87 -19.65 3.04
N VAL A 249 -11.58 -18.45 3.56
CA VAL A 249 -11.92 -18.01 4.90
C VAL A 249 -12.97 -16.91 4.76
N ASN A 250 -14.18 -17.14 5.28
CA ASN A 250 -15.27 -16.16 5.21
C ASN A 250 -15.25 -15.29 6.45
N VAL A 251 -15.04 -13.98 6.27
CA VAL A 251 -15.16 -12.95 7.31
C VAL A 251 -16.61 -12.53 7.40
N THR A 252 -17.15 -12.33 8.59
CA THR A 252 -18.51 -11.85 8.85
C THR A 252 -18.47 -10.34 8.94
N GLY A 253 -19.29 -9.66 8.15
CA GLY A 253 -19.40 -8.21 8.23
C GLY A 253 -20.44 -7.76 9.25
N ASP A 254 -20.18 -6.67 9.96
CA ASP A 254 -21.12 -6.06 10.89
C ASP A 254 -21.03 -4.51 10.92
N THR A 255 -21.45 -3.85 12.01
CA THR A 255 -21.50 -2.37 12.07
C THR A 255 -20.82 -1.80 13.30
N ALA A 256 -20.10 -2.65 14.05
CA ALA A 256 -19.27 -2.23 15.16
C ALA A 256 -18.04 -1.53 14.62
N VAL A 257 -17.55 -0.53 15.36
CA VAL A 257 -16.34 0.18 14.97
C VAL A 257 -15.17 -0.44 15.69
N GLU A 258 -14.33 -1.09 14.92
CA GLU A 258 -13.20 -1.89 15.38
C GLU A 258 -11.91 -1.42 14.69
N PRO A 259 -10.71 -1.73 15.21
CA PRO A 259 -9.48 -1.51 14.47
C PRO A 259 -9.35 -2.52 13.32
N ASP A 260 -8.48 -2.26 12.34
CA ASP A 260 -8.05 -3.31 11.41
C ASP A 260 -7.40 -4.48 12.19
N GLU A 261 -7.84 -5.70 11.89
CA GLU A 261 -7.45 -6.91 12.60
C GLU A 261 -6.68 -7.88 11.72
N THR A 262 -5.89 -8.77 12.34
CA THR A 262 -5.13 -9.78 11.58
C THR A 262 -5.29 -11.20 12.14
N PHE A 263 -5.17 -12.18 11.24
CA PHE A 263 -5.13 -13.60 11.58
C PHE A 263 -4.08 -14.32 10.74
N THR A 264 -3.68 -15.52 11.19
CA THR A 264 -2.74 -16.39 10.49
C THR A 264 -3.41 -17.71 10.11
N VAL A 265 -3.33 -18.09 8.84
CA VAL A 265 -3.65 -19.43 8.36
C VAL A 265 -2.40 -20.30 8.47
N THR A 266 -2.47 -21.40 9.23
CA THR A 266 -1.34 -22.33 9.43
C THR A 266 -1.68 -23.71 8.88
N LEU A 267 -0.79 -24.25 8.03
CA LEU A 267 -0.80 -25.65 7.60
C LEU A 267 -0.11 -26.55 8.64
N SER A 268 -0.67 -27.72 8.92
CA SER A 268 -0.10 -28.74 9.81
C SER A 268 -0.35 -30.15 9.30
N ASP A 269 0.31 -31.13 9.92
CA ASP A 269 0.08 -32.57 9.72
C ASP A 269 0.08 -33.01 8.24
N PRO A 270 1.15 -32.70 7.48
CA PRO A 270 1.19 -33.02 6.06
C PRO A 270 1.31 -34.53 5.84
N VAL A 271 0.69 -35.03 4.78
CA VAL A 271 0.79 -36.42 4.31
C VAL A 271 1.08 -36.41 2.81
N GLY A 272 2.07 -37.20 2.36
CA GLY A 272 2.44 -37.29 0.94
C GLY A 272 3.21 -36.07 0.39
N ALA A 273 3.56 -35.10 1.25
CA ALA A 273 4.41 -33.95 0.94
C ALA A 273 5.05 -33.40 2.22
N ALA A 274 6.14 -32.66 2.11
CA ALA A 274 6.66 -31.82 3.18
C ALA A 274 5.95 -30.45 3.20
N LEU A 275 6.07 -29.69 4.30
CA LEU A 275 5.65 -28.29 4.31
C LEU A 275 6.84 -27.38 3.97
N GLY A 276 6.63 -26.51 2.98
CA GLY A 276 7.48 -25.34 2.74
C GLY A 276 6.98 -24.16 3.58
N THR A 277 6.50 -23.10 2.92
CA THR A 277 5.81 -22.00 3.61
C THR A 277 4.49 -22.50 4.21
N ALA A 278 4.47 -22.68 5.53
CA ALA A 278 3.32 -23.25 6.24
C ALA A 278 2.37 -22.20 6.85
N ARG A 279 2.69 -20.91 6.78
CA ARG A 279 1.92 -19.84 7.41
C ARG A 279 1.75 -18.65 6.47
N VAL A 280 0.59 -18.03 6.52
CA VAL A 280 0.29 -16.78 5.83
C VAL A 280 -0.68 -15.94 6.64
N THR A 281 -0.48 -14.63 6.64
CA THR A 281 -1.33 -13.67 7.35
C THR A 281 -2.45 -13.18 6.44
N GLY A 282 -3.65 -13.03 7.02
CA GLY A 282 -4.78 -12.29 6.47
C GLY A 282 -5.10 -11.06 7.32
N THR A 283 -5.69 -10.04 6.71
CA THR A 283 -6.10 -8.78 7.35
C THR A 283 -7.56 -8.51 7.09
N ILE A 284 -8.32 -8.29 8.15
CA ILE A 284 -9.70 -7.80 8.12
C ILE A 284 -9.61 -6.29 8.28
N ARG A 285 -10.17 -5.54 7.33
CA ARG A 285 -10.20 -4.07 7.40
C ARG A 285 -11.57 -3.60 7.83
N ASN A 286 -11.60 -2.75 8.83
CA ASN A 286 -12.84 -2.17 9.36
C ASN A 286 -13.28 -1.01 8.45
N ASP A 287 -14.39 -1.18 7.72
CA ASP A 287 -15.03 -0.09 6.95
C ASP A 287 -16.07 0.69 7.76
N ASP A 288 -16.28 0.34 9.02
CA ASP A 288 -17.21 1.02 9.90
C ASP A 288 -16.63 2.29 10.49
N ILE A 289 -17.43 3.35 10.41
CA ILE A 289 -17.08 4.66 10.92
C ILE A 289 -17.82 4.89 12.23
N MET A 290 -17.15 5.48 13.22
CA MET A 290 -17.86 6.04 14.37
C MET A 290 -18.97 6.95 13.85
N PRO A 291 -20.20 6.88 14.41
CA PRO A 291 -21.22 7.85 14.10
C PRO A 291 -20.61 9.24 14.28
N GLN A 292 -20.47 9.97 13.18
CA GLN A 292 -19.91 11.31 13.22
C GLN A 292 -20.79 12.10 14.18
N ALA A 293 -20.22 12.58 15.30
CA ALA A 293 -20.89 13.55 16.13
C ALA A 293 -21.34 14.68 15.19
N ALA A 294 -22.65 14.96 15.14
CA ALA A 294 -23.20 15.95 14.25
C ALA A 294 -22.34 17.22 14.36
N LEU A 295 -21.75 17.67 13.24
CA LEU A 295 -21.06 18.96 13.23
C LEU A 295 -22.04 19.99 13.82
N PRO A 296 -21.58 20.93 14.68
CA PRO A 296 -22.48 21.95 15.17
C PRO A 296 -23.14 22.59 13.96
N ALA A 297 -24.47 22.61 13.94
CA ALA A 297 -25.23 23.17 12.83
C ALA A 297 -24.61 24.54 12.51
N VAL A 298 -24.30 24.77 11.23
CA VAL A 298 -23.89 26.10 10.80
C VAL A 298 -25.11 26.99 11.02
N ILE A 299 -25.12 27.71 12.14
CA ILE A 299 -26.19 28.64 12.47
C ILE A 299 -26.21 29.68 11.35
N ASP A 300 -27.37 29.84 10.71
CA ASP A 300 -27.56 30.85 9.67
C ASP A 300 -27.13 32.21 10.24
N PRO A 301 -26.18 32.91 9.60
CA PRO A 301 -25.79 34.25 9.97
C PRO A 301 -26.94 35.19 10.33
N ALA A 302 -28.05 35.09 9.60
CA ALA A 302 -29.20 35.97 9.73
C ALA A 302 -30.22 35.51 10.80
N ARG A 303 -29.92 34.44 11.55
CA ARG A 303 -30.71 33.93 12.68
C ARG A 303 -29.83 33.64 13.89
N ARG A 304 -28.67 34.29 14.00
CA ARG A 304 -27.75 34.07 15.11
C ARG A 304 -27.95 35.14 16.17
N ALA A 305 -27.93 34.74 17.43
CA ALA A 305 -27.73 35.63 18.57
C ALA A 305 -26.39 35.30 19.23
N LEU A 306 -25.62 36.33 19.60
CA LEU A 306 -24.40 36.17 20.41
C LEU A 306 -24.80 36.38 21.87
N VAL A 307 -24.61 35.36 22.70
CA VAL A 307 -25.06 35.36 24.10
C VAL A 307 -23.86 35.17 25.03
N ASN A 308 -23.77 36.01 26.06
CA ASN A 308 -22.83 35.85 27.16
C ASN A 308 -23.56 35.93 28.49
N ASP A 309 -23.54 34.84 29.26
CA ASP A 309 -24.21 34.72 30.57
C ASP A 309 -23.28 35.04 31.76
N GLY A 310 -22.14 35.69 31.48
CA GLY A 310 -21.11 35.99 32.47
C GLY A 310 -20.20 34.81 32.82
N VAL A 311 -20.55 33.60 32.39
CA VAL A 311 -19.71 32.39 32.53
C VAL A 311 -19.13 31.96 31.20
N SER A 312 -19.93 32.03 30.13
CA SER A 312 -19.58 31.54 28.81
C SER A 312 -20.19 32.40 27.70
N GLY A 313 -19.46 32.52 26.58
CA GLY A 313 -19.97 33.08 25.33
C GLY A 313 -20.40 31.96 24.39
N ARG A 314 -21.61 32.04 23.84
CA ARG A 314 -22.17 31.08 22.88
C ARG A 314 -22.89 31.78 21.74
N ILE A 315 -22.97 31.09 20.60
CA ILE A 315 -23.83 31.49 19.48
C ILE A 315 -25.10 30.63 19.56
N VAL A 316 -26.26 31.27 19.59
CA VAL A 316 -27.57 30.62 19.64
C VAL A 316 -28.29 30.85 18.33
N GLU A 317 -28.93 29.82 17.79
CA GLU A 317 -29.84 29.98 16.66
C GLU A 317 -31.19 30.47 17.18
N MET A 318 -31.60 31.66 16.77
CA MET A 318 -32.89 32.24 17.10
C MET A 318 -34.00 31.47 16.40
N ALA A 319 -35.11 31.26 17.11
CA ALA A 319 -36.28 30.63 16.52
C ALA A 319 -36.95 31.59 15.53
N PRO A 320 -37.68 31.11 14.51
CA PRO A 320 -38.56 31.98 13.73
C PRO A 320 -39.60 32.62 14.66
N TYR A 321 -39.90 33.89 14.45
CA TYR A 321 -40.96 34.56 15.19
C TYR A 321 -42.34 34.00 14.82
N ASP A 322 -43.10 33.55 15.83
CA ASP A 322 -44.43 32.94 15.66
C ASP A 322 -45.57 33.79 16.25
N GLY A 323 -45.29 35.07 16.54
CA GLY A 323 -46.26 35.99 17.11
C GLY A 323 -47.08 36.79 16.09
N PRO A 324 -47.96 37.69 16.55
CA PRO A 324 -48.90 38.42 15.69
C PRO A 324 -48.26 39.51 14.82
N VAL A 325 -47.00 39.88 15.07
CA VAL A 325 -46.29 40.95 14.36
C VAL A 325 -45.58 40.40 13.13
N SER A 326 -46.20 40.50 11.96
CA SER A 326 -45.74 39.83 10.74
C SER A 326 -44.39 40.29 10.17
N TRP A 327 -43.90 41.47 10.56
CA TRP A 327 -42.62 42.00 10.06
C TRP A 327 -41.42 41.46 10.84
N LEU A 328 -41.61 41.03 12.09
CA LEU A 328 -40.58 40.31 12.86
C LEU A 328 -40.22 38.99 12.16
N LYS A 329 -38.96 38.59 12.31
CA LYS A 329 -38.38 37.44 11.62
C LYS A 329 -37.87 36.41 12.59
N ASN A 330 -37.08 36.82 13.57
CA ASN A 330 -36.54 35.92 14.56
C ASN A 330 -37.05 36.26 15.96
N GLN A 331 -36.95 35.29 16.85
CA GLN A 331 -37.23 35.44 18.27
C GLN A 331 -36.09 34.83 19.11
N TYR A 332 -35.63 35.61 20.08
CA TYR A 332 -34.76 35.15 21.16
C TYR A 332 -35.50 35.28 22.49
N LEU A 333 -35.51 34.19 23.25
CA LEU A 333 -36.07 34.15 24.60
C LEU A 333 -34.92 33.81 25.56
N GLY A 334 -34.62 34.72 26.49
CA GLY A 334 -33.60 34.58 27.53
C GLY A 334 -34.04 33.68 28.67
N ASN A 335 -33.50 33.92 29.86
CA ASN A 335 -33.90 33.23 31.09
C ASN A 335 -33.89 34.18 32.30
N ASP A 336 -33.91 33.66 33.53
CA ASP A 336 -33.96 34.50 34.75
C ASP A 336 -32.56 34.91 35.28
N LEU A 337 -31.51 34.78 34.46
CA LEU A 337 -30.13 35.17 34.78
C LEU A 337 -29.71 36.42 34.01
N GLY A 338 -28.69 37.13 34.50
CA GLY A 338 -28.13 38.28 33.79
C GLY A 338 -27.35 37.90 32.54
N GLU A 339 -27.74 38.44 31.39
CA GLU A 339 -27.25 38.05 30.07
C GLU A 339 -26.91 39.26 29.21
N ALA A 340 -25.82 39.18 28.43
CA ALA A 340 -25.52 40.10 27.35
C ALA A 340 -25.80 39.42 26.01
N VAL A 341 -26.75 39.97 25.25
CA VAL A 341 -27.25 39.40 24.00
C VAL A 341 -27.10 40.42 22.87
N ILE A 342 -26.52 39.98 21.75
CA ILE A 342 -26.53 40.72 20.47
C ILE A 342 -27.39 39.94 19.49
N GLY A 343 -28.36 40.62 18.90
CA GLY A 343 -29.27 40.12 17.87
C GLY A 343 -28.60 39.95 16.51
N SER A 344 -29.44 39.87 15.48
CA SER A 344 -29.06 39.65 14.10
C SER A 344 -29.28 40.90 13.24
N ASP A 345 -29.05 40.78 11.94
CA ASP A 345 -29.28 41.80 10.93
C ASP A 345 -30.72 41.77 10.36
N ARG A 346 -31.65 41.15 11.09
CA ARG A 346 -33.08 41.10 10.77
C ARG A 346 -33.89 41.68 11.92
N ALA A 347 -35.15 42.01 11.62
CA ALA A 347 -36.14 42.39 12.61
C ALA A 347 -36.36 41.27 13.64
N ASP A 348 -35.86 41.48 14.86
CA ASP A 348 -35.75 40.50 15.92
C ASP A 348 -36.66 40.84 17.10
N PHE A 349 -37.33 39.83 17.64
CA PHE A 349 -38.02 39.92 18.93
C PHE A 349 -37.13 39.34 20.02
N MET A 350 -36.65 40.15 20.94
CA MET A 350 -35.82 39.70 22.05
C MET A 350 -36.54 39.93 23.36
N ASN A 351 -36.80 38.86 24.11
CA ASN A 351 -37.31 38.94 25.48
C ASN A 351 -36.33 38.26 26.43
N LEU A 352 -35.67 39.05 27.29
CA LEU A 352 -34.63 38.56 28.20
C LEU A 352 -35.17 38.05 29.54
N LEU A 353 -36.48 38.11 29.76
CA LEU A 353 -37.19 37.56 30.92
C LEU A 353 -36.79 38.19 32.27
N GLY A 354 -35.75 37.73 32.95
CA GLY A 354 -35.40 38.25 34.26
C GLY A 354 -33.90 38.26 34.47
N GLY A 355 -33.41 39.23 35.22
CA GLY A 355 -31.97 39.36 35.39
C GLY A 355 -31.57 40.82 35.36
N ASN A 356 -30.27 41.05 35.22
CA ASN A 356 -29.78 42.38 34.87
C ASN A 356 -29.09 42.23 33.52
N ASP A 357 -29.81 42.59 32.47
CA ASP A 357 -29.46 42.18 31.13
C ASP A 357 -28.89 43.34 30.29
N ALA A 358 -28.24 42.98 29.20
CA ALA A 358 -27.86 43.88 28.13
C ALA A 358 -28.30 43.29 26.79
N ALA A 359 -29.08 44.04 26.02
CA ALA A 359 -29.53 43.65 24.68
C ALA A 359 -29.06 44.67 23.65
N GLU A 360 -28.53 44.19 22.52
CA GLU A 360 -28.27 44.99 21.33
C GLU A 360 -28.98 44.36 20.13
N GLY A 361 -29.97 45.04 19.54
CA GLY A 361 -30.72 44.57 18.37
C GLY A 361 -29.84 44.35 17.14
N TRP A 362 -28.86 45.23 16.98
CA TRP A 362 -27.89 45.32 15.89
C TRP A 362 -28.46 46.00 14.65
N ALA A 363 -29.06 45.27 13.70
CA ALA A 363 -29.67 45.90 12.53
C ALA A 363 -31.02 45.26 12.22
N GLY A 364 -31.97 46.05 11.74
CA GLY A 364 -33.34 45.61 11.59
C GLY A 364 -34.27 46.50 12.40
N ASP A 365 -35.57 46.33 12.20
CA ASP A 365 -36.55 46.99 13.06
C ASP A 365 -36.81 45.99 14.21
N ASP A 366 -36.22 46.21 15.37
CA ASP A 366 -36.21 45.24 16.46
C ASP A 366 -37.23 45.55 17.55
N VAL A 367 -37.62 44.53 18.31
CA VAL A 367 -38.44 44.66 19.52
C VAL A 367 -37.65 44.10 20.69
N LEU A 368 -37.25 44.99 21.61
CA LEU A 368 -36.39 44.65 22.74
C LEU A 368 -37.17 44.75 24.06
N ASP A 369 -37.39 43.60 24.69
CA ASP A 369 -37.94 43.47 26.04
C ASP A 369 -36.84 42.96 26.97
N GLY A 370 -36.36 43.85 27.85
CA GLY A 370 -35.37 43.48 28.87
C GLY A 370 -35.96 42.63 29.99
N GLY A 371 -37.30 42.52 30.10
CA GLY A 371 -37.94 41.80 31.18
C GLY A 371 -37.79 42.50 32.54
N THR A 372 -37.71 41.72 33.62
CA THR A 372 -37.57 42.20 35.00
C THR A 372 -36.12 42.50 35.38
N GLY A 373 -35.91 43.33 36.40
CA GLY A 373 -34.57 43.73 36.85
C GLY A 373 -34.01 44.94 36.09
N SER A 374 -32.67 45.09 36.05
CA SER A 374 -32.00 46.30 35.55
C SER A 374 -31.29 46.05 34.22
N ASN A 375 -31.88 46.55 33.14
CA ASN A 375 -31.53 46.21 31.77
C ASN A 375 -30.93 47.39 31.00
N PHE A 376 -30.01 47.10 30.08
CA PHE A 376 -29.47 48.04 29.10
C PHE A 376 -29.90 47.59 27.70
N LEU A 377 -30.61 48.46 26.99
CA LEU A 377 -31.16 48.13 25.67
C LEU A 377 -30.60 49.10 24.63
N THR A 378 -30.07 48.55 23.55
CA THR A 378 -29.53 49.28 22.41
C THR A 378 -30.27 48.78 21.17
N GLY A 379 -30.98 49.65 20.46
CA GLY A 379 -31.72 49.29 19.25
C GLY A 379 -30.76 48.96 18.12
N GLY A 380 -29.82 49.88 17.87
CA GLY A 380 -28.89 49.79 16.75
C GLY A 380 -29.44 50.47 15.51
N ALA A 381 -29.34 49.80 14.36
CA ALA A 381 -29.72 50.35 13.08
C ALA A 381 -31.11 49.90 12.64
N GLY A 382 -32.09 50.80 12.68
CA GLY A 382 -33.42 50.54 12.15
C GLY A 382 -34.45 51.39 12.87
N LYS A 383 -35.69 50.91 12.96
CA LYS A 383 -36.74 51.50 13.77
C LYS A 383 -37.15 50.54 14.87
N ASP A 384 -36.50 50.74 16.01
CA ASP A 384 -36.62 49.82 17.12
C ASP A 384 -37.77 50.19 18.07
N THR A 385 -38.27 49.17 18.76
CA THR A 385 -39.28 49.28 19.79
C THR A 385 -38.78 48.69 21.10
N PHE A 386 -38.59 49.53 22.10
CA PHE A 386 -38.25 49.11 23.45
C PHE A 386 -39.53 48.82 24.22
N PHE A 387 -39.68 47.60 24.70
CA PHE A 387 -40.87 47.11 25.36
C PHE A 387 -40.58 46.88 26.85
N VAL A 388 -41.53 47.27 27.70
CA VAL A 388 -41.51 46.98 29.13
C VAL A 388 -42.88 46.51 29.58
N ASP A 389 -42.94 45.31 30.17
CA ASP A 389 -44.17 44.77 30.73
C ASP A 389 -44.39 45.21 32.18
N GLY A 390 -45.16 46.28 32.38
CA GLY A 390 -45.58 46.72 33.71
C GLY A 390 -46.81 45.99 34.24
N ARG A 391 -47.32 44.96 33.56
CA ARG A 391 -48.43 44.11 34.07
C ARG A 391 -47.89 42.97 34.94
N THR A 392 -46.63 42.62 34.77
CA THR A 392 -45.97 41.55 35.51
C THR A 392 -45.50 42.06 36.88
N PRO A 393 -45.69 41.30 37.97
CA PRO A 393 -45.16 41.68 39.28
C PRO A 393 -43.64 41.73 39.27
N GLY A 394 -43.06 42.84 39.74
CA GLY A 394 -41.63 43.03 39.83
C GLY A 394 -41.25 44.47 39.51
N ILE A 395 -40.13 44.94 40.07
CA ILE A 395 -39.57 46.23 39.66
C ILE A 395 -38.73 45.98 38.42
N THR A 396 -39.07 46.64 37.33
CA THR A 396 -38.26 46.65 36.11
C THR A 396 -37.67 48.04 35.87
N TRP A 397 -36.41 48.03 35.44
CA TRP A 397 -35.66 49.22 35.10
C TRP A 397 -34.95 48.99 33.78
N SER A 398 -35.37 49.68 32.72
CA SER A 398 -34.69 49.61 31.43
C SER A 398 -34.01 50.92 31.09
N THR A 399 -32.74 50.85 30.72
CA THR A 399 -31.94 51.98 30.22
C THR A 399 -31.77 51.82 28.71
N ILE A 400 -32.45 52.67 27.95
CA ILE A 400 -32.36 52.73 26.50
C ILE A 400 -31.18 53.64 26.16
N THR A 401 -30.19 53.07 25.47
CA THR A 401 -28.87 53.71 25.31
C THR A 401 -28.78 54.61 24.09
N ASP A 402 -29.60 54.37 23.07
CA ASP A 402 -29.52 54.97 21.73
C ASP A 402 -30.89 55.34 21.16
N PHE A 403 -31.81 55.84 21.98
CA PHE A 403 -33.17 56.15 21.53
C PHE A 403 -33.20 57.23 20.42
N GLU A 404 -33.62 56.91 19.20
CA GLU A 404 -33.60 57.79 18.03
C GLU A 404 -34.99 58.16 17.45
N PRO A 405 -35.11 59.23 16.64
CA PRO A 405 -36.37 59.64 16.04
C PRO A 405 -36.99 58.55 15.13
N GLY A 406 -38.25 58.19 15.41
CA GLY A 406 -38.97 57.14 14.69
C GLY A 406 -39.06 55.83 15.45
N GLU A 407 -38.28 55.69 16.52
CA GLU A 407 -38.35 54.59 17.48
C GLU A 407 -39.39 54.82 18.57
N TRP A 408 -39.77 53.74 19.23
CA TRP A 408 -40.80 53.74 20.26
C TRP A 408 -40.25 53.10 21.53
N ALA A 409 -40.56 53.67 22.69
CA ALA A 409 -40.51 52.93 23.94
C ALA A 409 -41.92 52.80 24.51
N THR A 410 -42.31 51.63 24.99
CA THR A 410 -43.66 51.37 25.48
C THR A 410 -43.63 50.69 26.84
N ALA A 411 -44.46 51.18 27.76
CA ALA A 411 -44.72 50.54 29.04
C ALA A 411 -46.18 50.07 29.07
N TRP A 412 -46.36 48.75 29.11
CA TRP A 412 -47.67 48.10 29.02
C TRP A 412 -48.27 47.84 30.40
N GLY A 413 -49.59 47.96 30.51
CA GLY A 413 -50.33 47.90 31.77
C GLY A 413 -50.85 49.26 32.26
N TRP A 414 -50.69 50.33 31.47
CA TRP A 414 -51.11 51.67 31.83
C TRP A 414 -52.62 51.78 32.07
N ARG A 415 -53.02 52.40 33.18
CA ARG A 415 -54.42 52.59 33.60
C ARG A 415 -54.73 54.08 33.70
N THR A 416 -55.37 54.64 32.68
CA THR A 416 -55.75 56.05 32.64
C THR A 416 -56.56 56.45 33.87
N GLY A 417 -56.09 57.46 34.60
CA GLY A 417 -56.70 57.96 35.84
C GLY A 417 -56.21 57.26 37.12
N THR A 418 -55.45 56.17 37.01
CA THR A 418 -54.86 55.45 38.13
C THR A 418 -53.34 55.54 38.11
N SER A 419 -52.71 55.14 36.99
CA SER A 419 -51.27 55.16 36.84
C SER A 419 -50.71 56.58 36.85
N LYS A 420 -49.48 56.75 37.35
CA LYS A 420 -48.78 58.03 37.43
C LYS A 420 -47.41 57.92 36.79
N LEU A 421 -47.11 58.89 35.93
CA LEU A 421 -45.77 59.10 35.37
C LEU A 421 -45.12 60.30 36.07
N THR A 422 -43.91 60.11 36.58
CA THR A 422 -43.04 61.17 37.11
C THR A 422 -41.71 61.15 36.39
N TRP A 423 -41.04 62.31 36.30
CA TRP A 423 -39.79 62.44 35.58
C TRP A 423 -38.65 62.83 36.50
N ALA A 424 -37.49 62.23 36.27
CA ALA A 424 -36.22 62.65 36.84
C ALA A 424 -35.22 62.96 35.71
N GLU A 425 -34.47 64.04 35.86
CA GLU A 425 -33.43 64.43 34.90
C GLU A 425 -32.06 63.96 35.36
N MET A 426 -31.19 63.64 34.40
CA MET A 426 -29.80 63.22 34.62
C MET A 426 -29.64 62.00 35.55
N GLN A 427 -30.62 61.10 35.55
CA GLN A 427 -30.60 59.83 36.29
C GLN A 427 -30.16 58.68 35.36
N GLY A 428 -29.79 57.55 35.96
CA GLY A 428 -29.24 56.38 35.27
C GLY A 428 -27.80 56.08 35.67
N ALA A 429 -27.25 55.02 35.08
CA ALA A 429 -25.88 54.59 35.31
C ALA A 429 -24.86 55.60 34.74
N THR A 430 -23.62 55.53 35.23
CA THR A 430 -22.49 56.32 34.70
C THR A 430 -22.38 56.12 33.19
N ASN A 431 -22.21 57.21 32.44
CA ASN A 431 -22.20 57.29 30.97
C ASN A 431 -23.54 57.07 30.24
N PHE A 432 -24.58 56.61 30.94
CA PHE A 432 -25.92 56.38 30.38
C PHE A 432 -26.99 57.24 31.07
N LYS A 433 -26.57 58.37 31.63
CA LYS A 433 -27.49 59.30 32.30
C LYS A 433 -28.38 60.00 31.27
N GLY A 434 -29.62 60.26 31.67
CA GLY A 434 -30.58 61.00 30.86
C GLY A 434 -31.86 61.26 31.63
N SER A 435 -32.96 61.40 30.90
CA SER A 435 -34.29 61.51 31.48
C SER A 435 -34.81 60.13 31.86
N THR A 436 -35.29 59.98 33.08
CA THR A 436 -35.89 58.74 33.59
C THR A 436 -37.38 58.95 33.83
N ALA A 437 -38.20 58.17 33.15
CA ALA A 437 -39.62 58.02 33.40
C ALA A 437 -39.83 57.01 34.52
N HIS A 438 -40.37 57.46 35.65
CA HIS A 438 -40.81 56.62 36.76
C HIS A 438 -42.31 56.43 36.71
N ILE A 439 -42.76 55.19 36.60
CA ILE A 439 -44.16 54.83 36.42
C ILE A 439 -44.65 54.02 37.61
N ASP A 440 -45.61 54.58 38.32
CA ASP A 440 -46.47 53.91 39.31
C ASP A 440 -47.69 53.41 38.54
N MET A 441 -47.74 52.12 38.25
CA MET A 441 -48.69 51.52 37.32
C MET A 441 -50.04 51.27 37.99
N ASP A 442 -50.06 50.92 39.28
CA ASP A 442 -51.28 50.64 40.03
C ASP A 442 -51.79 51.82 40.89
N GLY A 443 -51.02 52.91 40.97
CA GLY A 443 -51.36 54.13 41.69
C GLY A 443 -51.10 54.05 43.20
N ASN A 444 -50.39 53.03 43.69
CA ASN A 444 -50.15 52.79 45.11
C ASN A 444 -49.07 53.71 45.71
N GLY A 445 -48.37 54.50 44.89
CA GLY A 445 -47.30 55.41 45.30
C GLY A 445 -45.88 54.82 45.24
N THR A 446 -45.75 53.54 44.88
CA THR A 446 -44.48 52.86 44.61
C THR A 446 -44.22 52.89 43.10
N ILE A 447 -42.96 52.99 42.71
CA ILE A 447 -42.58 52.92 41.30
C ILE A 447 -42.50 51.45 40.91
N ASP A 448 -43.31 51.05 39.93
CA ASP A 448 -43.33 49.68 39.41
C ASP A 448 -42.34 49.51 38.26
N THR A 449 -42.27 50.48 37.35
CA THR A 449 -41.33 50.45 36.23
C THR A 449 -40.60 51.77 36.04
N SER A 450 -39.36 51.70 35.59
CA SER A 450 -38.54 52.84 35.23
C SER A 450 -37.93 52.67 33.85
N LEU A 451 -37.95 53.74 33.06
CA LEU A 451 -37.34 53.82 31.74
C LEU A 451 -36.39 55.01 31.67
N THR A 452 -35.10 54.77 31.51
CA THR A 452 -34.09 55.82 31.30
C THR A 452 -33.79 55.97 29.81
N PHE A 453 -33.90 57.19 29.29
CA PHE A 453 -33.54 57.55 27.92
C PHE A 453 -32.18 58.26 27.94
N SER A 454 -31.10 57.51 27.72
CA SER A 454 -29.73 58.00 27.86
C SER A 454 -29.45 59.18 26.92
N GLY A 455 -28.86 60.25 27.46
CA GLY A 455 -28.53 61.46 26.71
C GLY A 455 -29.74 62.29 26.24
N LYS A 456 -30.98 61.89 26.51
CA LYS A 456 -32.19 62.63 26.12
C LYS A 456 -32.74 63.40 27.30
N SER A 457 -33.26 64.61 27.04
CA SER A 457 -33.95 65.43 28.05
C SER A 457 -35.46 65.12 28.08
N VAL A 458 -36.14 65.41 29.19
CA VAL A 458 -37.61 65.29 29.24
C VAL A 458 -38.26 66.18 28.18
N GLY A 459 -37.67 67.35 27.92
CA GLY A 459 -38.15 68.29 26.91
C GLY A 459 -38.12 67.76 25.48
N SER A 460 -37.27 66.78 25.16
CA SER A 460 -37.18 66.14 23.84
C SER A 460 -38.17 64.98 23.65
N LEU A 461 -38.83 64.53 24.71
CA LEU A 461 -39.74 63.38 24.67
C LEU A 461 -41.21 63.83 24.57
N MET A 462 -42.02 63.03 23.89
CA MET A 462 -43.48 63.08 23.95
C MET A 462 -44.01 61.77 24.51
N THR A 463 -45.13 61.86 25.23
CA THR A 463 -45.86 60.70 25.72
C THR A 463 -47.24 60.64 25.10
N THR A 464 -47.69 59.44 24.78
CA THR A 464 -49.06 59.18 24.32
C THR A 464 -49.55 57.87 24.92
N THR A 465 -50.82 57.78 25.25
CA THR A 465 -51.42 56.53 25.74
C THR A 465 -52.16 55.84 24.61
N GLY A 466 -52.09 54.52 24.55
CA GLY A 466 -52.82 53.72 23.58
C GLY A 466 -53.39 52.44 24.18
N GLN A 467 -54.16 51.72 23.39
CA GLN A 467 -54.79 50.46 23.78
C GLN A 467 -54.87 49.51 22.59
N ILE A 468 -54.48 48.25 22.79
CA ILE A 468 -54.61 47.15 21.84
C ILE A 468 -55.41 46.05 22.53
N GLY A 469 -56.62 45.77 22.03
CA GLY A 469 -57.54 44.85 22.70
C GLY A 469 -57.91 45.36 24.11
N SER A 470 -57.71 44.52 25.14
CA SER A 470 -57.90 44.89 26.55
C SER A 470 -56.66 45.51 27.20
N ASP A 471 -55.53 45.50 26.52
CA ASP A 471 -54.25 45.92 27.07
C ASP A 471 -53.92 47.36 26.68
N SER A 472 -53.67 48.18 27.69
CA SER A 472 -53.34 49.60 27.55
C SER A 472 -51.87 49.85 27.82
N TYR A 473 -51.30 50.87 27.18
CA TYR A 473 -49.90 51.24 27.32
C TYR A 473 -49.72 52.75 27.33
N ILE A 474 -48.57 53.18 27.83
CA ILE A 474 -48.02 54.52 27.58
C ILE A 474 -46.78 54.37 26.70
N ALA A 475 -46.71 55.18 25.64
CA ALA A 475 -45.62 55.20 24.68
C ALA A 475 -44.84 56.51 24.80
N PHE A 476 -43.55 56.42 24.53
CA PHE A 476 -42.59 57.49 24.50
C PHE A 476 -41.97 57.56 23.10
N ILE A 477 -41.88 58.76 22.55
CA ILE A 477 -41.25 59.04 21.24
C ILE A 477 -40.44 60.34 21.34
N LEU A 478 -39.46 60.51 20.47
CA LEU A 478 -38.77 61.79 20.31
C LEU A 478 -39.60 62.79 19.48
N LYS A 479 -39.44 64.07 19.80
CA LYS A 479 -40.09 65.21 19.13
C LYS A 479 -39.59 65.51 17.73
#